data_AF-A0A8X8BEN1-F1
#
_entry.id   AF-A0A8X8BEN1-F1
#
_cell.length_a   1.000
_cell.length_b   1.000
_cell.length_c   1.000
_cell.angle_alpha   90.00
_cell.angle_beta   90.00
_cell.angle_gamma   90.00
#
_symmetry.space_group_name_H-M   'P 1'
#
loop_
_entity.id
_entity.type
_entity.pdbx_description
1 polymer ?
#
loop_
_entity_poly.entity_id
_entity_poly.type
_entity_poly.pdbx_seq_one_letter_code
_entity_poly.pdbx_strand_id
1 'polypeptide(L)'
;MESCSENVSSAVTRFSDMFFKVYDEFPSVSRIDPLYRGILHQRFSYVHYEDARDEVSFASLMMINIYEKYLSLLSADDCDSLDKCKSLKRAAFACMLAVVRRCVPSLAFLDKVCEYMANLDDGVGGEHASAALAANYKHDEGYPPVPRLTKREFAENIDLVDLQTLVWLEQLDRVTSRKDAGQRFLIAKERLTNSSRL
;
A
#
# COMPACT_ATOMS: atom_id res chain seq x y z
N MET A 1 -3.57 22.42 -19.58
CA MET A 1 -3.82 21.88 -18.22
C MET A 1 -4.23 20.40 -18.24
N GLU A 2 -4.91 19.89 -19.28
CA GLU A 2 -5.31 18.46 -19.40
C GLU A 2 -4.14 17.46 -19.18
N SER A 3 -2.95 17.72 -19.71
CA SER A 3 -1.78 16.83 -19.53
C SER A 3 -1.26 16.73 -18.07
N CYS A 4 -1.67 17.63 -17.17
CA CYS A 4 -1.20 17.58 -15.77
C CYS A 4 -1.99 16.55 -14.92
N SER A 5 -3.25 16.22 -15.24
CA SER A 5 -4.04 15.25 -14.46
C SER A 5 -4.05 13.84 -15.06
N GLU A 6 -3.85 13.69 -16.38
CA GLU A 6 -3.93 12.41 -17.11
C GLU A 6 -3.07 11.29 -16.49
N ASN A 7 -1.81 11.58 -16.15
CA ASN A 7 -0.91 10.55 -15.60
C ASN A 7 -1.34 10.08 -14.20
N VAL A 8 -1.93 10.96 -13.39
CA VAL A 8 -2.42 10.62 -12.04
C VAL A 8 -3.69 9.78 -12.16
N SER A 9 -4.59 10.16 -13.07
CA SER A 9 -5.81 9.41 -13.37
C SER A 9 -5.50 8.00 -13.86
N SER A 10 -4.60 7.85 -14.84
CA SER A 10 -4.22 6.53 -15.37
C SER A 10 -3.60 5.62 -14.30
N ALA A 11 -2.75 6.17 -13.42
CA ALA A 11 -2.15 5.41 -12.33
C ALA A 11 -3.20 4.91 -11.34
N VAL A 12 -4.15 5.75 -10.96
CA VAL A 12 -5.23 5.41 -10.01
C VAL A 12 -6.09 4.29 -10.57
N THR A 13 -6.53 4.39 -11.82
CA THR A 13 -7.32 3.35 -12.48
C THR A 13 -6.55 2.02 -12.45
N ARG A 14 -5.27 2.01 -12.84
CA ARG A 14 -4.46 0.80 -12.82
C ARG A 14 -4.35 0.18 -11.43
N PHE A 15 -4.04 0.98 -10.40
CA PHE A 15 -3.93 0.46 -9.03
C PHE A 15 -5.27 -0.04 -8.50
N SER A 16 -6.34 0.74 -8.68
CA SER A 16 -7.69 0.36 -8.24
C SER A 16 -8.14 -0.94 -8.90
N ASP A 17 -7.92 -1.09 -10.21
CA ASP A 17 -8.25 -2.30 -10.96
C ASP A 17 -7.44 -3.51 -10.46
N MET A 18 -6.15 -3.32 -10.14
CA MET A 18 -5.32 -4.39 -9.58
C MET A 18 -5.84 -4.87 -8.22
N PHE A 19 -6.14 -3.95 -7.29
CA PHE A 19 -6.69 -4.32 -5.98
C PHE A 19 -8.07 -4.97 -6.11
N PHE A 20 -8.92 -4.46 -7.01
CA PHE A 20 -10.24 -5.02 -7.23
C PHE A 20 -10.16 -6.45 -7.79
N LYS A 21 -9.25 -6.72 -8.73
CA LYS A 21 -9.03 -8.08 -9.26
C LYS A 21 -8.63 -9.05 -8.16
N VAL A 22 -7.65 -8.68 -7.33
CA VAL A 22 -7.24 -9.49 -6.18
C VAL A 22 -8.44 -9.71 -5.25
N TYR A 23 -9.18 -8.65 -4.90
CA TYR A 23 -10.36 -8.76 -4.03
C TYR A 23 -11.46 -9.68 -4.59
N ASP A 24 -11.67 -9.71 -5.92
CA ASP A 24 -12.67 -10.56 -6.58
C ASP A 24 -12.26 -12.04 -6.62
N GLU A 25 -10.96 -12.32 -6.73
CA GLU A 25 -10.41 -13.69 -6.69
C GLU A 25 -10.61 -14.35 -5.31
N PHE A 26 -10.69 -13.58 -4.23
CA PHE A 26 -10.91 -14.07 -2.88
C PHE A 26 -12.40 -13.98 -2.49
N PRO A 27 -13.14 -15.10 -2.36
CA PRO A 27 -14.54 -15.07 -1.94
C PRO A 27 -14.68 -14.69 -0.46
N SER A 28 -15.78 -14.04 -0.09
CA SER A 28 -16.14 -13.87 1.33
C SER A 28 -16.36 -15.24 1.98
N VAL A 29 -16.02 -15.38 3.26
CA VAL A 29 -16.20 -16.58 4.09
C VAL A 29 -17.63 -17.10 4.08
N SER A 30 -18.62 -16.20 3.91
CA SER A 30 -20.04 -16.57 3.77
C SER A 30 -20.36 -17.34 2.48
N ARG A 31 -19.53 -17.18 1.44
CA ARG A 31 -19.68 -17.81 0.11
C ARG A 31 -18.77 -19.03 -0.07
N ILE A 32 -17.90 -19.33 0.89
CA ILE A 32 -17.04 -20.53 0.89
C ILE A 32 -17.86 -21.72 1.38
N ASP A 33 -17.70 -22.87 0.71
CA ASP A 33 -18.33 -24.12 1.13
C ASP A 33 -17.96 -24.48 2.59
N PRO A 34 -18.90 -25.00 3.41
CA PRO A 34 -18.65 -25.30 4.81
C PRO A 34 -17.42 -26.20 5.08
N LEU A 35 -17.10 -27.14 4.18
CA LEU A 35 -15.92 -28.00 4.30
C LEU A 35 -14.64 -27.19 4.20
N TYR A 36 -14.47 -26.45 3.10
CA TYR A 36 -13.30 -25.61 2.86
C TYR A 36 -13.18 -24.48 3.88
N ARG A 37 -14.31 -23.94 4.34
CA ARG A 37 -14.33 -22.95 5.42
C ARG A 37 -13.77 -23.51 6.73
N GLY A 38 -14.09 -24.75 7.08
CA GLY A 38 -13.54 -25.42 8.26
C GLY A 38 -12.03 -25.60 8.17
N ILE A 39 -11.55 -26.07 7.02
CA ILE A 39 -10.13 -26.28 6.74
C ILE A 39 -9.37 -24.94 6.81
N LEU A 40 -9.90 -23.89 6.15
CA LEU A 40 -9.31 -22.56 6.14
C LEU A 40 -9.25 -21.96 7.55
N HIS A 41 -10.34 -22.08 8.33
CA HIS A 41 -10.38 -21.54 9.69
C HIS A 41 -9.36 -22.22 10.60
N GLN A 42 -9.23 -23.55 10.50
CA GLN A 42 -8.25 -24.30 11.28
C GLN A 42 -6.81 -23.87 10.99
N ARG A 43 -6.50 -23.50 9.74
CA ARG A 43 -5.13 -23.15 9.33
C ARG A 43 -4.80 -21.68 9.53
N PHE A 44 -5.69 -20.76 9.18
CA PHE A 44 -5.40 -19.32 9.06
C PHE A 44 -6.32 -18.42 9.88
N SER A 45 -7.38 -18.95 10.49
CA SER A 45 -8.52 -18.21 11.05
C SER A 45 -9.30 -17.39 10.02
N TYR A 46 -10.63 -17.54 10.00
CA TYR A 46 -11.49 -16.78 9.09
C TYR A 46 -11.42 -15.27 9.33
N VAL A 47 -11.09 -14.88 10.56
CA VAL A 47 -11.00 -13.49 10.99
C VAL A 47 -9.85 -12.79 10.25
N HIS A 48 -8.66 -13.38 10.28
CA HIS A 48 -7.49 -12.81 9.60
C HIS A 48 -7.65 -12.81 8.08
N TYR A 49 -8.34 -13.83 7.54
CA TYR A 49 -8.69 -13.88 6.13
C TYR A 49 -9.60 -12.73 5.70
N GLU A 50 -10.69 -12.49 6.43
CA GLU A 50 -11.58 -11.36 6.12
C GLU A 50 -10.87 -10.02 6.36
N ASP A 51 -10.05 -9.88 7.41
CA ASP A 51 -9.29 -8.65 7.64
C ASP A 51 -8.33 -8.34 6.48
N ALA A 52 -7.57 -9.33 6.00
CA ALA A 52 -6.66 -9.17 4.86
C ALA A 52 -7.41 -8.82 3.57
N ARG A 53 -8.55 -9.49 3.33
CA ARG A 53 -9.41 -9.26 2.17
C ARG A 53 -10.04 -7.87 2.20
N ASP A 54 -10.51 -7.43 3.36
CA ASP A 54 -11.10 -6.11 3.55
C ASP A 54 -10.07 -5.00 3.39
N GLU A 55 -8.83 -5.21 3.85
CA GLU A 55 -7.75 -4.25 3.66
C GLU A 55 -7.43 -4.01 2.17
N VAL A 56 -7.43 -5.07 1.36
CA VAL A 56 -7.29 -4.99 -0.11
C VAL A 56 -8.45 -4.21 -0.74
N SER A 57 -9.68 -4.46 -0.26
CA SER A 57 -10.86 -3.71 -0.69
C SER A 57 -10.75 -2.22 -0.37
N PHE A 58 -10.35 -1.88 0.87
CA PHE A 58 -10.17 -0.50 1.29
C PHE A 58 -9.05 0.22 0.54
N ALA A 59 -7.98 -0.49 0.16
CA ALA A 59 -6.91 0.07 -0.65
C ALA A 59 -7.42 0.62 -1.99
N SER A 60 -8.34 -0.10 -2.66
CA SER A 60 -8.95 0.37 -3.92
C SER A 60 -9.71 1.69 -3.72
N LEU A 61 -10.48 1.80 -2.63
CA LEU A 61 -11.21 3.01 -2.30
C LEU A 61 -10.27 4.17 -1.93
N MET A 62 -9.15 3.88 -1.25
CA MET A 62 -8.14 4.90 -0.95
C MET A 62 -7.49 5.46 -2.22
N MET A 63 -7.29 4.65 -3.26
CA MET A 63 -6.76 5.15 -4.54
C MET A 63 -7.68 6.23 -5.14
N ILE A 64 -9.00 6.00 -5.08
CA ILE A 64 -10.01 6.97 -5.54
C ILE A 64 -9.97 8.25 -4.69
N ASN A 65 -9.90 8.12 -3.36
CA ASN A 65 -9.82 9.29 -2.48
C ASN A 65 -8.55 10.13 -2.71
N ILE A 66 -7.41 9.47 -2.94
CA ILE A 66 -6.15 10.15 -3.31
C ILE A 66 -6.33 10.88 -4.64
N TYR A 67 -6.94 10.23 -5.63
CA TYR A 67 -7.23 10.86 -6.91
C TYR A 67 -8.08 12.10 -6.76
N GLU A 68 -9.22 12.03 -6.08
CA GLU A 68 -10.12 13.17 -5.90
C GLU A 68 -9.44 14.35 -5.21
N LYS A 69 -8.64 14.06 -4.16
CA LYS A 69 -7.86 15.07 -3.44
C LYS A 69 -6.87 15.77 -4.36
N TYR A 70 -6.06 15.02 -5.12
CA TYR A 70 -5.05 15.62 -5.99
C TYR A 70 -5.64 16.19 -7.27
N LEU A 71 -6.75 15.66 -7.78
CA LEU A 71 -7.46 16.22 -8.92
C LEU A 71 -7.92 17.64 -8.61
N SER A 72 -8.53 17.85 -7.43
CA SER A 72 -8.94 19.19 -6.98
C SER A 72 -7.76 20.17 -6.91
N LEU A 73 -6.60 19.72 -6.39
CA LEU A 73 -5.39 20.54 -6.31
C LEU A 73 -4.74 20.82 -7.68
N LEU A 74 -4.90 19.91 -8.64
CA LEU A 74 -4.36 20.05 -10.00
C LEU A 74 -5.28 20.85 -10.92
N SER A 75 -6.59 20.86 -10.65
CA SER A 75 -7.61 21.60 -11.41
C SER A 75 -7.83 23.02 -10.90
N ALA A 76 -7.47 23.31 -9.66
CA ALA A 76 -7.57 24.66 -9.11
C ALA A 76 -6.62 25.62 -9.86
N ASP A 77 -7.05 26.88 -10.01
CA ASP A 77 -6.22 27.99 -10.53
C ASP A 77 -4.89 28.16 -9.74
N ASP A 78 -4.77 27.50 -8.58
CA ASP A 78 -3.59 27.45 -7.73
C ASP A 78 -2.41 26.67 -8.33
N CYS A 79 -2.60 25.85 -9.37
CA CYS A 79 -1.48 25.23 -10.09
C CYS A 79 -0.85 26.24 -11.07
N ASP A 80 -0.33 27.32 -10.51
CA ASP A 80 0.29 28.48 -11.18
C ASP A 80 1.58 28.16 -11.95
N SER A 81 2.19 27.00 -11.71
CA SER A 81 3.48 26.63 -12.29
C SER A 81 3.61 25.13 -12.60
N LEU A 82 4.37 24.84 -13.67
CA LEU A 82 4.72 23.48 -14.10
C LEU A 82 5.48 22.70 -13.01
N ASP A 83 6.18 23.42 -12.17
CA ASP A 83 6.97 22.90 -11.06
C ASP A 83 6.08 22.43 -9.90
N LYS A 84 5.07 23.23 -9.54
CA LYS A 84 4.02 22.82 -8.58
C LYS A 84 3.24 21.60 -9.10
N CYS A 85 2.90 21.57 -10.39
CA CYS A 85 2.32 20.39 -11.05
C CYS A 85 3.19 19.13 -10.87
N LYS A 86 4.51 19.22 -11.09
CA LYS A 86 5.42 18.06 -10.89
C LYS A 86 5.42 17.59 -9.44
N SER A 87 5.47 18.50 -8.48
CA SER A 87 5.48 18.14 -7.05
C SER A 87 4.17 17.52 -6.60
N LEU A 88 3.03 18.06 -7.03
CA LEU A 88 1.72 17.46 -6.77
C LEU A 88 1.59 16.07 -7.37
N LYS A 89 2.08 15.84 -8.60
CA LYS A 89 2.14 14.50 -9.21
C LYS A 89 2.97 13.53 -8.38
N ARG A 90 4.18 13.92 -7.98
CA ARG A 90 5.06 13.10 -7.13
C ARG A 90 4.41 12.78 -5.79
N ALA A 91 3.75 13.76 -5.19
CA ALA A 91 3.00 13.61 -3.95
C ALA A 91 1.91 12.54 -4.07
N ALA A 92 1.10 12.64 -5.14
CA ALA A 92 0.03 11.70 -5.42
C ALA A 92 0.58 10.27 -5.55
N PHE A 93 1.66 10.09 -6.31
CA PHE A 93 2.30 8.76 -6.46
C PHE A 93 2.91 8.24 -5.17
N ALA A 94 3.52 9.10 -4.34
CA ALA A 94 4.04 8.69 -3.05
C ALA A 94 2.92 8.18 -2.12
N CYS A 95 1.76 8.86 -2.11
CA CYS A 95 0.59 8.43 -1.36
C CYS A 95 0.05 7.09 -1.87
N MET A 96 -0.07 6.92 -3.19
CA MET A 96 -0.47 5.64 -3.78
C MET A 96 0.51 4.52 -3.40
N LEU A 97 1.82 4.77 -3.47
CA LEU A 97 2.82 3.78 -3.08
C LEU A 97 2.75 3.44 -1.59
N ALA A 98 2.46 4.41 -0.71
CA ALA A 98 2.27 4.16 0.71
C ALA A 98 1.08 3.21 0.96
N VAL A 99 -0.04 3.39 0.27
CA VAL A 99 -1.18 2.46 0.28
C VAL A 99 -0.74 1.07 -0.16
N VAL A 100 -0.04 0.95 -1.29
CA VAL A 100 0.44 -0.35 -1.80
C VAL A 100 1.36 -1.04 -0.79
N ARG A 101 2.32 -0.32 -0.21
CA ARG A 101 3.26 -0.86 0.77
C ARG A 101 2.55 -1.35 2.03
N ARG A 102 1.47 -0.68 2.44
CA ARG A 102 0.66 -1.06 3.59
C ARG A 102 -0.04 -2.41 3.37
N CYS A 103 -0.52 -2.68 2.16
CA CYS A 103 -1.20 -3.93 1.82
C CYS A 103 -0.25 -5.14 1.62
N VAL A 104 1.07 -4.94 1.59
CA VAL A 104 2.04 -6.02 1.34
C VAL A 104 1.88 -7.22 2.30
N PRO A 105 1.72 -7.04 3.63
CA PRO A 105 1.51 -8.16 4.55
C PRO A 105 0.23 -8.95 4.25
N SER A 106 -0.86 -8.24 3.94
CA SER A 106 -2.16 -8.84 3.62
C SER A 106 -2.14 -9.59 2.29
N LEU A 107 -1.46 -9.05 1.28
CA LEU A 107 -1.23 -9.74 0.01
C LEU A 107 -0.35 -11.00 0.19
N ALA A 108 0.71 -10.92 1.00
CA ALA A 108 1.56 -12.07 1.29
C ALA A 108 0.81 -13.17 2.06
N PHE A 109 -0.09 -12.78 2.97
CA PHE A 109 -0.97 -13.72 3.67
C PHE A 109 -1.95 -14.39 2.69
N LEU A 110 -2.60 -13.62 1.82
CA LEU A 110 -3.55 -14.14 0.82
C LEU A 110 -2.88 -15.08 -0.20
N ASP A 111 -1.64 -14.79 -0.60
CA ASP A 111 -0.83 -15.68 -1.46
C ASP A 111 -0.58 -17.04 -0.79
N LYS A 112 -0.33 -17.07 0.53
CA LYS A 112 -0.19 -18.32 1.29
C LYS A 112 -1.49 -19.10 1.39
N VAL A 113 -2.63 -18.40 1.48
CA VAL A 113 -3.94 -19.05 1.40
C VAL A 113 -4.11 -19.71 0.02
N CYS A 114 -3.76 -19.02 -1.07
CA CYS A 114 -3.79 -19.61 -2.41
C CYS A 114 -2.88 -20.84 -2.54
N GLU A 115 -1.62 -20.75 -2.10
CA GLU A 115 -0.67 -21.86 -2.13
C GLU A 115 -1.20 -23.07 -1.34
N TYR A 116 -1.76 -22.83 -0.16
CA TYR A 116 -2.33 -23.90 0.64
C TYR A 116 -3.53 -24.56 -0.06
N MET A 117 -4.48 -23.76 -0.56
CA MET A 117 -5.67 -24.27 -1.23
C MET A 117 -5.34 -25.02 -2.51
N ALA A 118 -4.33 -24.57 -3.29
CA ALA A 118 -3.87 -25.28 -4.48
C ALA A 118 -3.30 -26.68 -4.15
N ASN A 119 -2.58 -26.81 -3.04
CA ASN A 119 -2.00 -28.07 -2.59
C ASN A 119 -3.02 -29.02 -1.90
N LEU A 120 -4.24 -28.55 -1.60
CA LEU A 120 -5.29 -29.41 -1.03
C LEU A 120 -5.88 -30.38 -2.06
N ASP A 121 -5.91 -30.00 -3.34
CA ASP A 121 -6.54 -30.80 -4.41
C ASP A 121 -5.65 -31.94 -4.92
N ASP A 122 -4.33 -31.82 -4.79
CA ASP A 122 -3.36 -32.80 -5.32
C ASP A 122 -3.19 -34.05 -4.42
N GLY A 123 -3.79 -34.04 -3.23
CA GLY A 123 -3.69 -35.11 -2.26
C GLY A 123 -5.04 -35.45 -1.64
N VAL A 124 -5.65 -36.54 -2.14
CA VAL A 124 -6.76 -37.30 -1.54
C VAL A 124 -8.15 -36.87 -1.99
N GLY A 125 -8.72 -37.69 -2.87
CA GLY A 125 -10.17 -37.80 -2.96
C GLY A 125 -10.75 -38.19 -1.60
N GLY A 126 -11.82 -37.52 -1.21
CA GLY A 126 -12.82 -37.99 -0.26
C GLY A 126 -12.31 -38.44 1.12
N GLU A 127 -12.62 -37.65 2.14
CA GLU A 127 -12.92 -38.16 3.49
C GLU A 127 -11.74 -38.49 4.43
N HIS A 128 -10.49 -38.65 3.96
CA HIS A 128 -9.36 -39.02 4.86
C HIS A 128 -8.24 -37.98 5.06
N ALA A 129 -8.15 -36.90 4.26
CA ALA A 129 -7.09 -35.88 4.40
C ALA A 129 -7.20 -35.03 5.68
N SER A 130 -8.43 -34.83 6.18
CA SER A 130 -8.70 -33.90 7.28
C SER A 130 -8.04 -34.32 8.60
N ALA A 131 -7.93 -35.63 8.90
CA ALA A 131 -7.40 -36.10 10.18
C ALA A 131 -5.86 -36.11 10.24
N ALA A 132 -5.20 -36.50 9.14
CA ALA A 132 -3.74 -36.59 9.09
C ALA A 132 -3.05 -35.22 8.94
N LEU A 133 -3.68 -34.27 8.23
CA LEU A 133 -3.22 -32.88 8.19
C LEU A 133 -3.54 -32.17 9.52
N ALA A 134 -4.67 -32.42 10.18
CA ALA A 134 -4.97 -31.84 11.48
C ALA A 134 -3.96 -32.22 12.59
N ALA A 135 -3.37 -33.43 12.53
CA ALA A 135 -2.51 -33.95 13.58
C ALA A 135 -1.08 -33.34 13.60
N ASN A 136 -0.64 -32.69 12.53
CA ASN A 136 0.74 -32.18 12.39
C ASN A 136 0.86 -30.67 12.15
N TYR A 137 -0.24 -29.91 12.16
CA TYR A 137 -0.20 -28.49 11.84
C TYR A 137 0.03 -27.62 13.07
N LYS A 138 1.25 -27.10 13.18
CA LYS A 138 1.55 -25.95 14.03
C LYS A 138 0.81 -24.74 13.45
N HIS A 139 0.05 -24.04 14.28
CA HIS A 139 -0.45 -22.70 13.96
C HIS A 139 0.74 -21.88 13.46
N ASP A 140 0.71 -21.37 12.22
CA ASP A 140 1.81 -20.56 11.68
C ASP A 140 1.73 -19.18 12.35
N GLU A 141 2.23 -19.09 13.57
CA GLU A 141 2.36 -17.85 14.37
C GLU A 141 3.44 -16.91 13.78
N GLY A 142 3.98 -17.21 12.59
CA GLY A 142 5.12 -16.51 12.00
C GLY A 142 4.81 -15.17 11.32
N TYR A 143 3.53 -14.79 11.19
CA TYR A 143 3.16 -13.54 10.51
C TYR A 143 2.61 -12.51 11.49
N PRO A 144 3.07 -11.25 11.41
CA PRO A 144 2.49 -10.19 12.21
C PRO A 144 1.00 -10.13 11.88
N PRO A 145 0.12 -10.05 12.90
CA PRO A 145 -1.31 -9.94 12.68
C PRO A 145 -1.57 -8.78 11.73
N VAL A 146 -2.34 -9.04 10.66
CA VAL A 146 -2.83 -7.98 9.78
C VAL A 146 -3.51 -6.96 10.68
N PRO A 147 -2.99 -5.72 10.77
CA PRO A 147 -3.54 -4.75 11.70
C PRO A 147 -5.00 -4.49 11.32
N ARG A 148 -5.92 -4.79 12.23
CA ARG A 148 -7.33 -4.44 12.07
C ARG A 148 -7.47 -2.94 12.10
N LEU A 149 -7.58 -2.36 10.92
CA LEU A 149 -7.68 -0.91 10.76
C LEU A 149 -9.07 -0.61 10.25
N THR A 150 -9.80 0.19 11.02
CA THR A 150 -11.02 0.80 10.51
C THR A 150 -10.66 1.64 9.29
N LYS A 151 -11.63 1.84 8.38
CA LYS A 151 -11.49 2.73 7.22
C LYS A 151 -10.94 4.12 7.60
N ARG A 152 -11.24 4.60 8.81
CA ARG A 152 -10.72 5.84 9.38
C ARG A 152 -9.23 5.73 9.73
N GLU A 153 -8.84 4.72 10.50
CA GLU A 153 -7.43 4.51 10.88
C GLU A 153 -6.54 4.18 9.69
N PHE A 154 -7.08 3.50 8.67
CA PHE A 154 -6.38 3.25 7.42
C PHE A 154 -6.10 4.56 6.67
N ALA A 155 -7.05 5.51 6.68
CA ALA A 155 -6.89 6.82 6.07
C ALA A 155 -6.00 7.78 6.89
N GLU A 156 -6.06 7.73 8.22
CA GLU A 156 -5.28 8.58 9.14
C GLU A 156 -3.81 8.17 9.23
N ASN A 157 -3.50 6.87 9.09
CA ASN A 157 -2.12 6.36 9.15
C ASN A 157 -1.37 6.38 7.81
N ILE A 158 -2.03 6.73 6.70
CA ILE A 158 -1.31 7.17 5.50
C ILE A 158 -0.92 8.60 5.80
N ASP A 159 0.09 8.77 6.64
CA ASP A 159 0.61 10.08 7.02
C ASP A 159 1.10 10.72 5.73
N LEU A 160 0.23 11.54 5.17
CA LEU A 160 0.42 12.27 3.94
C LEU A 160 1.71 13.04 4.14
N VAL A 161 2.72 12.77 3.33
CA VAL A 161 3.88 13.68 3.30
C VAL A 161 3.30 15.06 3.07
N ASP A 162 3.36 15.89 4.12
CA ASP A 162 2.66 17.15 4.13
C ASP A 162 3.06 17.95 2.89
N LEU A 163 2.13 18.69 2.30
CA LEU A 163 2.37 19.40 1.06
C LEU A 163 3.57 20.36 1.25
N GLN A 164 3.72 20.92 2.44
CA GLN A 164 4.89 21.71 2.80
C GLN A 164 6.18 20.89 2.79
N THR A 165 6.16 19.65 3.31
CA THR A 165 7.32 18.74 3.32
C THR A 165 7.78 18.39 1.89
N LEU A 166 6.86 18.16 0.96
CA LEU A 166 7.21 17.91 -0.44
C LEU A 166 7.72 19.16 -1.15
N VAL A 167 7.16 20.34 -0.84
CA VAL A 167 7.68 21.62 -1.30
C VAL A 167 9.09 21.85 -0.75
N TRP A 168 9.35 21.56 0.53
CA TRP A 168 10.69 21.62 1.13
C TRP A 168 11.66 20.66 0.44
N LEU A 169 11.27 19.42 0.17
CA LEU A 169 12.11 18.44 -0.51
C LEU A 169 12.40 18.85 -1.96
N GLU A 170 11.43 19.42 -2.67
CA GLU A 170 11.67 19.97 -4.01
C GLU A 170 12.55 21.22 -3.97
N GLN A 171 12.35 22.12 -3.01
CA GLN A 171 13.21 23.28 -2.81
C GLN A 171 14.64 22.84 -2.49
N LEU A 172 14.81 21.82 -1.66
CA LEU A 172 16.11 21.20 -1.39
C LEU A 172 16.71 20.57 -2.64
N ASP A 173 15.94 19.83 -3.43
CA ASP A 173 16.40 19.23 -4.70
C ASP A 173 16.82 20.29 -5.73
N ARG A 174 16.08 21.42 -5.83
CA ARG A 174 16.48 22.58 -6.66
C ARG A 174 17.75 23.25 -6.17
N VAL A 175 17.95 23.27 -4.86
CA VAL A 175 19.17 23.80 -4.26
C VAL A 175 20.32 22.87 -4.62
N THR A 176 20.20 21.56 -4.39
CA THR A 176 21.28 20.58 -4.63
C THR A 176 21.59 20.34 -6.12
N SER A 177 20.61 20.50 -7.02
CA SER A 177 20.76 20.28 -8.46
C SER A 177 21.50 21.42 -9.19
N ARG A 178 21.62 22.62 -8.58
CA ARG A 178 22.56 23.64 -9.06
C ARG A 178 23.98 23.14 -8.77
N LYS A 179 24.77 22.89 -9.81
CA LYS A 179 26.19 22.43 -9.72
C LYS A 179 27.06 23.21 -8.72
N ASP A 180 26.68 24.46 -8.42
CA ASP A 180 27.36 25.38 -7.49
C ASP A 180 26.96 25.17 -6.00
N ALA A 181 25.85 24.48 -5.73
CA ALA A 181 25.32 24.27 -4.38
C ALA A 181 26.00 23.11 -3.65
N GLY A 182 26.50 22.09 -4.36
CA GLY A 182 27.31 21.04 -3.76
C GLY A 182 28.56 21.62 -3.08
N GLN A 183 29.23 22.58 -3.74
CA GLN A 183 30.38 23.30 -3.18
C GLN A 183 29.99 24.15 -1.97
N ARG A 184 28.89 24.89 -2.04
CA ARG A 184 28.39 25.72 -0.92
C ARG A 184 27.95 24.89 0.28
N PHE A 185 27.36 23.71 0.05
CA PHE A 185 26.94 22.80 1.12
C PHE A 185 28.15 22.15 1.80
N LEU A 186 29.17 21.75 1.03
CA LEU A 186 30.46 21.29 1.57
C LEU A 186 31.13 22.39 2.41
N ILE A 187 31.19 23.63 1.91
CA ILE A 187 31.76 24.78 2.64
C ILE A 187 30.95 25.08 3.92
N ALA A 188 29.62 25.03 3.85
CA ALA A 188 28.76 25.27 5.01
C ALA A 188 28.88 24.16 6.06
N LYS A 189 28.94 22.89 5.63
CA LYS A 189 29.17 21.74 6.49
C LYS A 189 30.52 21.82 7.19
N GLU A 190 31.57 22.20 6.46
CA GLU A 190 32.93 22.38 6.99
C GLU A 190 33.00 23.51 8.03
N ARG A 191 32.30 24.63 7.77
CA ARG A 191 32.18 25.75 8.73
C ARG A 191 31.44 25.34 10.01
N LEU A 192 30.36 24.55 9.90
CA LEU A 192 29.63 24.05 11.06
C LEU A 192 30.46 23.07 11.89
N THR A 193 31.20 22.16 11.25
CA THR A 193 32.08 21.21 11.96
C THR A 193 33.30 21.87 12.63
N ASN A 194 33.81 22.96 12.06
CA ASN A 194 34.95 23.69 12.62
C ASN A 194 34.54 24.71 13.69
N SER A 195 33.32 25.25 13.63
CA SER A 195 32.78 26.14 14.67
C SER A 195 32.50 25.43 15.99
N SER A 196 32.40 24.10 16.01
CA SER A 196 32.24 23.29 17.24
C SER A 196 33.57 22.85 17.86
N ARG A 197 34.72 23.29 17.31
CA ARG A 197 36.07 23.00 17.80
C ARG A 197 36.80 24.23 18.38
N LEU A 198 36.09 25.33 18.62
CA LEU A 198 36.58 26.52 19.32
C LEU A 198 35.88 26.66 20.67
#